data_AF-A0A4P8XLY8-F1
#
_entry.id   AF-A0A4P8XLY8-F1
#
_cell.length_a   1.000
_cell.length_b   1.000
_cell.length_c   1.000
_cell.angle_alpha   90.00
_cell.angle_beta   90.00
_cell.angle_gamma   90.00
#
_symmetry.space_group_name_H-M   'P 1'
#
loop_
_entity.id
_entity.type
_entity.pdbx_description
1 polymer ?
#
loop_
_entity_poly.entity_id
_entity_poly.type
_entity_poly.pdbx_seq_one_letter_code
_entity_poly.pdbx_strand_id
1 'polypeptide(L)'
;MKPFMKLSVALFLAVIVTTACSDTPETKEPTSTNIVSNVNNESKNEAESEPDEKKTDEESESNQKPDVEEEKPKEPVKQPAKEPVKEPVKEKSNDNAWEVDLKKIASEDSSKTEKADAAEMLARAYKPSDAELDDFQKYIVYEFKNNRYLADSDNDGYMLGNIFRSVVLNRSLQESHPASQFAYDFYQNSKYVYRGAETPESESVKSNEEQMNDNMRKIK
;
A
#
# COMPACT_ATOMS: atom_id res chain seq x y z
N MET A 1 11.53 -30.30 57.17
CA MET A 1 11.39 -31.40 56.20
C MET A 1 10.79 -30.87 54.90
N LYS A 2 11.58 -30.84 53.83
CA LYS A 2 11.16 -30.71 52.41
C LYS A 2 12.17 -31.53 51.60
N PRO A 3 11.77 -32.45 50.70
CA PRO A 3 12.71 -33.29 50.00
C PRO A 3 13.29 -32.61 48.76
N PHE A 4 14.60 -32.78 48.60
CA PHE A 4 15.34 -32.65 47.35
C PHE A 4 14.83 -33.70 46.34
N MET A 5 14.64 -33.29 45.09
CA MET A 5 14.69 -34.22 43.95
C MET A 5 15.62 -33.66 42.89
N LYS A 6 16.76 -34.35 42.73
CA LYS A 6 17.65 -34.29 41.58
C LYS A 6 17.10 -35.25 40.53
N LEU A 7 17.08 -34.85 39.26
CA LEU A 7 16.89 -35.75 38.12
C LEU A 7 17.73 -35.17 36.97
N SER A 8 18.96 -35.64 36.81
CA SER A 8 19.42 -36.71 35.91
C SER A 8 19.52 -36.29 34.45
N VAL A 9 20.79 -36.24 34.05
CA VAL A 9 21.35 -36.07 32.71
C VAL A 9 21.15 -37.34 31.88
N ALA A 10 20.81 -37.18 30.59
CA ALA A 10 21.09 -38.11 29.49
C ALA A 10 21.12 -37.25 28.21
N LEU A 11 22.27 -36.87 27.64
CA LEU A 11 23.20 -37.67 26.81
C LEU A 11 22.45 -38.62 25.88
N PHE A 12 22.44 -38.33 24.56
CA PHE A 12 22.78 -39.32 23.53
C PHE A 12 22.90 -38.71 22.11
N LEU A 13 24.01 -39.12 21.47
CA LEU A 13 24.22 -39.42 20.05
C LEU A 13 24.22 -38.30 18.99
N ALA A 14 25.45 -37.99 18.57
CA ALA A 14 25.82 -37.42 17.29
C ALA A 14 25.44 -38.36 16.13
N VAL A 15 24.90 -37.77 15.06
CA VAL A 15 24.80 -38.41 13.73
C VAL A 15 25.88 -37.81 12.85
N ILE A 16 26.81 -38.66 12.43
CA ILE A 16 27.84 -38.37 11.44
C ILE A 16 27.23 -38.63 10.06
N VAL A 17 27.17 -37.61 9.20
CA VAL A 17 26.92 -37.79 7.76
C VAL A 17 28.25 -37.63 7.04
N THR A 18 28.84 -38.76 6.64
CA THR A 18 29.93 -38.81 5.66
C THR A 18 29.33 -39.20 4.31
N THR A 19 29.35 -38.29 3.34
CA THR A 19 29.22 -38.66 1.93
C THR A 19 30.51 -38.25 1.23
N ALA A 20 31.25 -39.27 0.83
CA ALA A 20 32.53 -39.18 0.16
C ALA A 20 32.36 -38.91 -1.35
N CYS A 21 33.45 -38.42 -1.91
CA CYS A 21 33.77 -38.09 -3.28
C CYS A 21 33.17 -38.97 -4.38
N SER A 22 32.85 -38.33 -5.51
CA SER A 22 33.12 -38.90 -6.83
C SER A 22 33.72 -37.79 -7.70
N ASP A 23 35.02 -37.93 -7.91
CA ASP A 23 35.82 -37.27 -8.93
C ASP A 23 35.44 -37.75 -10.35
N THR A 24 36.13 -37.20 -11.35
CA THR A 24 36.28 -37.53 -12.80
C THR A 24 35.51 -36.61 -13.78
N PRO A 25 36.05 -36.31 -14.98
CA PRO A 25 36.87 -35.12 -15.25
C PRO A 25 36.55 -34.43 -16.61
N GLU A 26 37.34 -33.39 -16.91
CA GLU A 26 37.83 -33.02 -18.25
C GLU A 26 36.86 -32.42 -19.30
N THR A 27 37.00 -31.10 -19.44
CA THR A 27 37.22 -30.31 -20.67
C THR A 27 36.78 -30.91 -22.01
N LYS A 28 35.90 -30.16 -22.71
CA LYS A 28 35.94 -29.90 -24.16
C LYS A 28 35.04 -28.72 -24.52
N GLU A 29 35.64 -27.58 -24.85
CA GLU A 29 35.15 -26.70 -25.93
C GLU A 29 35.27 -27.46 -27.28
N PRO A 30 34.57 -27.09 -28.39
CA PRO A 30 34.20 -25.72 -28.79
C PRO A 30 32.81 -25.56 -29.45
N THR A 31 32.48 -24.32 -29.80
CA THR A 31 32.11 -23.86 -31.17
C THR A 31 30.94 -22.87 -31.17
N SER A 32 31.27 -21.63 -31.54
CA SER A 32 30.35 -20.60 -32.01
C SER A 32 29.41 -21.10 -33.10
N THR A 33 28.13 -20.73 -33.04
CA THR A 33 27.32 -20.59 -34.26
C THR A 33 26.38 -19.41 -34.10
N ASN A 34 26.64 -18.38 -34.90
CA ASN A 34 25.74 -17.28 -35.23
C ASN A 34 24.42 -17.83 -35.76
N ILE A 35 23.29 -17.39 -35.22
CA ILE A 35 22.04 -17.31 -35.97
C ILE A 35 21.48 -15.90 -35.80
N VAL A 36 21.88 -15.04 -36.72
CA VAL A 36 21.06 -13.90 -37.17
C VAL A 36 20.09 -14.48 -38.18
N SER A 37 18.80 -14.31 -37.95
CA SER A 37 17.79 -14.40 -39.01
C SER A 37 16.77 -13.31 -38.78
N ASN A 38 17.10 -12.20 -39.43
CA ASN A 38 16.24 -11.09 -39.77
C ASN A 38 15.11 -11.61 -40.69
N VAL A 39 13.86 -11.48 -40.28
CA VAL A 39 12.71 -11.50 -41.20
C VAL A 39 11.83 -10.30 -40.86
N ASN A 40 12.10 -9.25 -41.62
CA ASN A 40 11.18 -8.17 -41.89
C ASN A 40 10.05 -8.75 -42.77
N ASN A 41 8.78 -8.61 -42.37
CA ASN A 41 7.69 -8.75 -43.31
C ASN A 41 6.63 -7.67 -43.06
N GLU A 42 6.48 -6.83 -44.07
CA GLU A 42 5.59 -5.68 -44.17
C GLU A 42 4.57 -6.00 -45.28
N SER A 43 3.28 -6.04 -44.95
CA SER A 43 2.13 -5.75 -45.83
C SER A 43 0.84 -6.03 -45.04
N LYS A 44 0.02 -5.03 -44.68
CA LYS A 44 -0.83 -4.13 -45.50
C LYS A 44 -2.19 -4.78 -45.85
N ASN A 45 -3.24 -3.95 -45.72
CA ASN A 45 -4.67 -4.09 -46.03
C ASN A 45 -5.54 -4.61 -44.87
N GLU A 46 -6.74 -4.09 -44.60
CA GLU A 46 -7.56 -3.02 -45.18
C GLU A 46 -8.75 -2.75 -44.23
N ALA A 47 -9.30 -1.55 -44.33
CA ALA A 47 -10.70 -1.18 -44.08
C ALA A 47 -11.31 -1.46 -42.69
N GLU A 48 -11.47 -0.40 -41.90
CA GLU A 48 -12.58 -0.32 -40.96
C GLU A 48 -13.21 1.08 -40.96
N SER A 49 -14.52 1.05 -40.81
CA SER A 49 -15.55 2.00 -41.20
C SER A 49 -15.70 3.23 -40.29
N GLU A 50 -16.27 4.27 -40.89
CA GLU A 50 -16.74 5.53 -40.31
C GLU A 50 -17.59 5.35 -39.03
N PRO A 51 -17.48 6.27 -38.05
CA PRO A 51 -18.56 6.52 -37.10
C PRO A 51 -19.29 7.83 -37.41
N ASP A 52 -20.60 7.70 -37.60
CA ASP A 52 -21.62 8.75 -37.69
C ASP A 52 -21.70 9.55 -36.38
N GLU A 53 -21.34 10.84 -36.41
CA GLU A 53 -21.38 11.74 -35.26
C GLU A 53 -22.69 12.56 -35.30
N LYS A 54 -23.71 12.06 -34.59
CA LYS A 54 -24.99 12.77 -34.43
C LYS A 54 -24.92 13.78 -33.28
N LYS A 55 -24.76 15.04 -33.67
CA LYS A 55 -24.86 16.26 -32.85
C LYS A 55 -26.27 16.40 -32.24
N THR A 56 -26.34 16.64 -30.93
CA THR A 56 -27.57 17.00 -30.21
C THR A 56 -27.39 18.43 -29.71
N ASP A 57 -28.13 19.36 -30.32
CA ASP A 57 -28.40 20.68 -29.79
C ASP A 57 -29.78 20.58 -29.10
N GLU A 58 -29.91 20.96 -27.82
CA GLU A 58 -31.10 21.69 -27.39
C GLU A 58 -30.89 22.43 -26.06
N GLU A 59 -31.03 23.74 -26.23
CA GLU A 59 -31.14 24.86 -25.32
C GLU A 59 -32.45 24.80 -24.52
N SER A 60 -32.41 25.08 -23.21
CA SER A 60 -33.62 25.50 -22.51
C SER A 60 -33.30 26.46 -21.37
N GLU A 61 -33.58 27.72 -21.68
CA GLU A 61 -33.71 28.90 -20.85
C GLU A 61 -34.90 28.75 -19.87
N SER A 62 -34.72 29.13 -18.60
CA SER A 62 -35.86 29.34 -17.70
C SER A 62 -35.65 30.49 -16.72
N ASN A 63 -36.73 31.26 -16.59
CA ASN A 63 -36.86 32.64 -16.17
C ASN A 63 -36.76 32.90 -14.65
N GLN A 64 -36.20 34.07 -14.37
CA GLN A 64 -36.56 35.12 -13.39
C GLN A 64 -37.60 34.87 -12.27
N LYS A 65 -37.17 35.20 -11.04
CA LYS A 65 -37.73 36.10 -9.98
C LYS A 65 -39.27 36.20 -9.80
N PRO A 66 -39.77 36.35 -8.55
CA PRO A 66 -39.71 37.69 -7.94
C PRO A 66 -39.40 37.75 -6.44
N ASP A 67 -38.89 38.94 -6.12
CA ASP A 67 -38.71 39.59 -4.82
C ASP A 67 -40.06 39.89 -4.16
N VAL A 68 -40.13 39.79 -2.82
CA VAL A 68 -41.11 40.54 -2.02
C VAL A 68 -40.41 41.11 -0.78
N GLU A 69 -40.60 42.41 -0.62
CA GLU A 69 -39.98 43.36 0.30
C GLU A 69 -40.84 43.59 1.58
N GLU A 70 -40.14 43.87 2.69
CA GLU A 70 -40.42 44.69 3.92
C GLU A 70 -41.84 45.29 4.18
N GLU A 71 -42.41 45.51 5.39
CA GLU A 71 -41.92 45.89 6.75
C GLU A 71 -42.94 45.55 7.91
N LYS A 72 -42.40 45.28 9.12
CA LYS A 72 -42.74 45.67 10.55
C LYS A 72 -44.08 46.36 10.99
N PRO A 73 -44.37 46.59 12.33
CA PRO A 73 -44.23 45.81 13.59
C PRO A 73 -45.41 45.99 14.63
N LYS A 74 -45.38 45.20 15.75
CA LYS A 74 -45.77 45.49 17.19
C LYS A 74 -46.59 44.34 17.82
N GLU A 75 -46.04 43.49 18.71
CA GLU A 75 -45.78 43.62 20.17
C GLU A 75 -46.74 42.68 20.96
N PRO A 76 -46.55 42.37 22.26
CA PRO A 76 -45.71 41.29 22.80
C PRO A 76 -46.49 40.14 23.48
N VAL A 77 -45.72 39.23 24.12
CA VAL A 77 -46.07 38.27 25.19
C VAL A 77 -46.41 36.82 24.75
N LYS A 78 -45.44 35.92 24.93
CA LYS A 78 -45.44 34.79 25.90
C LYS A 78 -44.25 33.85 25.61
N GLN A 79 -43.49 33.49 26.64
CA GLN A 79 -42.42 32.48 26.59
C GLN A 79 -42.93 31.16 26.00
N PRO A 80 -42.06 30.43 25.27
CA PRO A 80 -41.74 29.10 25.76
C PRO A 80 -40.27 28.68 25.55
N ALA A 81 -39.82 27.87 26.50
CA ALA A 81 -38.87 26.76 26.40
C ALA A 81 -37.67 26.88 25.44
N LYS A 82 -36.47 26.85 26.07
CA LYS A 82 -35.17 26.52 25.45
C LYS A 82 -35.30 25.33 24.50
N GLU A 83 -35.15 25.58 23.20
CA GLU A 83 -34.74 24.53 22.26
C GLU A 83 -33.26 24.23 22.48
N PRO A 84 -32.85 22.94 22.53
CA PRO A 84 -31.45 22.59 22.53
C PRO A 84 -30.91 22.86 21.13
N VAL A 85 -30.02 23.85 21.04
CA VAL A 85 -29.11 24.03 19.92
C VAL A 85 -28.45 22.67 19.66
N LYS A 86 -28.78 22.04 18.53
CA LYS A 86 -28.00 20.93 18.00
C LYS A 86 -26.63 21.48 17.66
N GLU A 87 -25.69 21.32 18.59
CA GLU A 87 -24.27 21.45 18.28
C GLU A 87 -23.96 20.56 17.07
N PRO A 88 -23.16 21.04 16.10
CA PRO A 88 -22.61 20.14 15.10
C PRO A 88 -21.82 19.08 15.86
N VAL A 89 -22.26 17.82 15.72
CA VAL A 89 -21.54 16.66 16.21
C VAL A 89 -20.17 16.73 15.59
N LYS A 90 -19.20 17.18 16.39
CA LYS A 90 -17.79 17.07 16.11
C LYS A 90 -17.56 15.58 15.85
N GLU A 91 -17.37 15.22 14.59
CA GLU A 91 -16.92 13.88 14.19
C GLU A 91 -15.75 13.54 15.11
N LYS A 92 -15.93 12.52 15.93
CA LYS A 92 -14.80 11.91 16.64
C LYS A 92 -13.86 11.45 15.54
N SER A 93 -12.73 12.13 15.45
CA SER A 93 -11.62 11.70 14.63
C SER A 93 -11.34 10.23 14.95
N ASN A 94 -11.46 9.38 13.94
CA ASN A 94 -11.18 7.95 13.99
C ASN A 94 -9.67 7.72 14.06
N ASP A 95 -8.96 8.44 14.93
CA ASP A 95 -7.51 8.65 14.83
C ASP A 95 -6.69 7.36 14.87
N ASN A 96 -7.28 6.21 15.22
CA ASN A 96 -6.59 4.91 15.21
C ASN A 96 -7.48 3.72 14.79
N ALA A 97 -8.59 3.93 14.09
CA ALA A 97 -9.52 2.83 13.78
C ALA A 97 -8.85 1.73 12.94
N TRP A 98 -8.13 2.12 11.89
CA TRP A 98 -7.40 1.20 11.02
C TRP A 98 -6.27 0.48 11.76
N GLU A 99 -5.64 1.10 12.77
CA GLU A 99 -4.61 0.44 13.57
C GLU A 99 -5.17 -0.74 14.38
N VAL A 100 -6.41 -0.62 14.86
CA VAL A 100 -7.08 -1.69 15.59
C VAL A 100 -7.34 -2.87 14.65
N ASP A 101 -7.80 -2.59 13.43
CA ASP A 101 -8.03 -3.62 12.41
C ASP A 101 -6.73 -4.32 12.01
N LEU A 102 -5.62 -3.58 11.84
CA LEU A 102 -4.32 -4.17 11.57
C LEU A 102 -3.79 -5.01 12.75
N LYS A 103 -3.98 -4.56 13.99
CA LYS A 103 -3.59 -5.36 15.18
C LYS A 103 -4.37 -6.68 15.23
N LYS A 104 -5.64 -6.66 14.81
CA LYS A 104 -6.44 -7.88 14.68
C LYS A 104 -5.86 -8.80 13.61
N ILE A 105 -5.63 -8.30 12.40
CA ILE A 105 -5.02 -9.07 11.29
C ILE A 105 -3.66 -9.65 11.71
N ALA A 106 -2.82 -8.86 12.39
CA ALA A 106 -1.52 -9.31 12.88
C ALA A 106 -1.63 -10.45 13.91
N SER A 107 -2.70 -10.47 14.71
CA SER A 107 -2.90 -11.47 15.77
C SER A 107 -3.57 -12.76 15.27
N GLU A 108 -4.05 -12.79 14.02
CA GLU A 108 -4.66 -13.98 13.43
C GLU A 108 -3.61 -15.06 13.17
N ASP A 109 -4.01 -16.33 13.33
CA ASP A 109 -3.20 -17.50 13.01
C ASP A 109 -3.27 -17.79 11.50
N SER A 110 -2.84 -16.81 10.71
CA SER A 110 -2.83 -16.83 9.25
C SER A 110 -1.42 -16.64 8.72
N SER A 111 -1.19 -17.04 7.47
CA SER A 111 0.11 -16.88 6.83
C SER A 111 0.44 -15.40 6.60
N LYS A 112 1.74 -15.05 6.50
CA LYS A 112 2.16 -13.69 6.15
C LYS A 112 1.55 -13.20 4.83
N THR A 113 1.30 -14.10 3.88
CA THR A 113 0.59 -13.77 2.63
C THR A 113 -0.85 -13.33 2.89
N GLU A 114 -1.62 -14.12 3.63
CA GLU A 114 -3.02 -13.80 3.93
C GLU A 114 -3.14 -12.50 4.75
N LYS A 115 -2.23 -12.30 5.72
CA LYS A 115 -2.17 -11.04 6.49
C LYS A 115 -1.89 -9.83 5.60
N ALA A 116 -0.92 -9.94 4.69
CA ALA A 116 -0.58 -8.88 3.76
C ALA A 116 -1.77 -8.53 2.84
N ASP A 117 -2.43 -9.55 2.30
CA ASP A 117 -3.60 -9.37 1.43
C ASP A 117 -4.77 -8.75 2.20
N ALA A 118 -5.00 -9.15 3.47
CA ALA A 118 -6.02 -8.55 4.33
C ALA A 118 -5.71 -7.06 4.64
N ALA A 119 -4.45 -6.72 4.95
CA ALA A 119 -4.04 -5.33 5.18
C ALA A 119 -4.17 -4.48 3.91
N GLU A 120 -3.84 -5.03 2.74
CA GLU A 120 -4.03 -4.37 1.44
C GLU A 120 -5.51 -4.13 1.15
N MET A 121 -6.37 -5.13 1.38
CA MET A 121 -7.82 -4.98 1.22
C MET A 121 -8.38 -3.89 2.15
N LEU A 122 -7.97 -3.88 3.41
CA LEU A 122 -8.33 -2.84 4.37
C LEU A 122 -7.87 -1.46 3.86
N ALA A 123 -6.62 -1.35 3.42
CA ALA A 123 -6.05 -0.12 2.89
C ALA A 123 -6.80 0.39 1.66
N ARG A 124 -7.22 -0.48 0.74
CA ARG A 124 -7.98 -0.13 -0.46
C ARG A 124 -9.39 0.37 -0.14
N ALA A 125 -10.03 -0.16 0.90
CA ALA A 125 -11.37 0.25 1.33
C ALA A 125 -11.38 1.52 2.20
N TYR A 126 -10.25 1.86 2.81
CA TYR A 126 -10.14 2.99 3.73
C TYR A 126 -10.42 4.34 3.05
N LYS A 127 -10.79 5.37 3.80
CA LYS A 127 -10.96 6.74 3.27
C LYS A 127 -10.17 7.69 4.16
N PRO A 128 -8.93 8.03 3.77
CA PRO A 128 -8.08 8.90 4.58
C PRO A 128 -8.58 10.34 4.50
N SER A 129 -8.33 11.10 5.56
CA SER A 129 -8.32 12.56 5.51
C SER A 129 -7.01 13.08 4.89
N ASP A 130 -6.99 14.35 4.47
CA ASP A 130 -5.78 14.98 3.94
C ASP A 130 -4.64 15.01 4.97
N ALA A 131 -4.98 15.18 6.24
CA ALA A 131 -4.00 15.16 7.34
C ALA A 131 -3.36 13.77 7.50
N GLU A 132 -4.16 12.71 7.42
CA GLU A 132 -3.65 11.33 7.48
C GLU A 132 -2.79 10.99 6.27
N LEU A 133 -3.12 11.50 5.08
CA LEU A 133 -2.28 11.31 3.89
C LEU A 133 -0.90 11.95 4.05
N ASP A 134 -0.86 13.18 4.59
CA ASP A 134 0.40 13.87 4.88
C ASP A 134 1.22 13.12 5.95
N ASP A 135 0.57 12.62 7.00
CA ASP A 135 1.22 11.80 8.02
C ASP A 135 1.73 10.47 7.48
N PHE A 136 0.97 9.80 6.61
CA PHE A 136 1.41 8.57 5.94
C PHE A 136 2.62 8.83 5.05
N GLN A 137 2.61 9.91 4.27
CA GLN A 137 3.74 10.32 3.44
C GLN A 137 4.99 10.57 4.29
N LYS A 138 4.88 11.38 5.35
CA LYS A 138 6.01 11.65 6.26
C LYS A 138 6.54 10.38 6.88
N TYR A 139 5.66 9.49 7.34
CA TYR A 139 6.04 8.23 7.95
C TYR A 139 6.86 7.36 7.00
N ILE A 140 6.36 7.08 5.78
CA ILE A 140 7.07 6.17 4.87
C ILE A 140 8.39 6.77 4.36
N VAL A 141 8.44 8.09 4.16
CA VAL A 141 9.69 8.79 3.79
C VAL A 141 10.69 8.73 4.95
N TYR A 142 10.23 8.91 6.18
CA TYR A 142 11.08 8.79 7.36
C TYR A 142 11.64 7.37 7.51
N GLU A 143 10.81 6.34 7.42
CA GLU A 143 11.26 4.95 7.54
C GLU A 143 12.27 4.56 6.46
N PHE A 144 12.05 5.02 5.22
CA PHE A 144 12.99 4.81 4.12
C PHE A 144 14.32 5.54 4.34
N LYS A 145 14.28 6.85 4.65
CA LYS A 145 15.50 7.67 4.85
C LYS A 145 16.40 7.16 5.98
N ASN A 146 15.81 6.50 6.98
CA ASN A 146 16.54 5.94 8.09
C ASN A 146 16.93 4.47 7.87
N ASN A 147 16.67 3.89 6.68
CA ASN A 147 16.89 2.49 6.35
C ASN A 147 16.23 1.52 7.35
N ARG A 148 15.04 1.87 7.83
CA ARG A 148 14.31 1.11 8.86
C ARG A 148 13.11 0.34 8.32
N TYR A 149 12.57 0.74 7.17
CA TYR A 149 11.30 0.24 6.65
C TYR A 149 11.23 -1.30 6.44
N LEU A 150 12.38 -1.97 6.29
CA LEU A 150 12.50 -3.44 6.21
C LEU A 150 13.27 -4.09 7.37
N ALA A 151 13.68 -3.31 8.38
CA ALA A 151 14.59 -3.78 9.42
C ALA A 151 13.98 -4.83 10.37
N ASP A 152 12.65 -4.86 10.49
CA ASP A 152 11.90 -5.79 11.34
C ASP A 152 10.85 -6.52 10.50
N SER A 153 11.30 -7.25 9.47
CA SER A 153 10.44 -7.92 8.48
C SER A 153 9.61 -9.09 9.04
N ASP A 154 9.92 -9.55 10.26
CA ASP A 154 9.16 -10.58 10.98
C ASP A 154 8.09 -10.01 11.90
N ASN A 155 8.04 -8.68 12.09
CA ASN A 155 7.03 -8.04 12.91
C ASN A 155 5.79 -7.71 12.08
N ASP A 156 4.75 -8.54 12.23
CA ASP A 156 3.49 -8.41 11.50
C ASP A 156 2.87 -7.01 11.66
N GLY A 157 2.75 -6.48 12.88
CA GLY A 157 2.13 -5.16 13.09
C GLY A 157 2.88 -4.04 12.39
N TYR A 158 4.21 -4.12 12.39
CA TYR A 158 5.08 -3.16 11.72
C TYR A 158 4.96 -3.24 10.19
N MET A 159 5.13 -4.43 9.61
CA MET A 159 5.11 -4.62 8.16
C MET A 159 3.72 -4.39 7.57
N LEU A 160 2.66 -4.86 8.24
CA LEU A 160 1.29 -4.59 7.81
C LEU A 160 0.96 -3.09 7.90
N GLY A 161 1.51 -2.37 8.89
CA GLY A 161 1.41 -0.92 8.97
C GLY A 161 2.11 -0.20 7.81
N ASN A 162 3.26 -0.70 7.37
CA ASN A 162 3.99 -0.18 6.21
C ASN A 162 3.20 -0.41 4.91
N ILE A 163 2.67 -1.63 4.72
CA ILE A 163 1.81 -1.99 3.60
C ILE A 163 0.55 -1.12 3.57
N PHE A 164 -0.13 -0.96 4.70
CA PHE A 164 -1.37 -0.19 4.76
C PHE A 164 -1.17 1.26 4.33
N ARG A 165 -0.21 1.97 4.95
CA ARG A 165 0.03 3.39 4.70
C ARG A 165 0.43 3.65 3.25
N SER A 166 1.32 2.81 2.73
CA SER A 166 1.82 2.93 1.35
C SER A 166 0.72 2.69 0.31
N VAL A 167 -0.15 1.69 0.51
CA VAL A 167 -1.31 1.45 -0.37
C VAL A 167 -2.32 2.59 -0.30
N VAL A 168 -2.61 3.12 0.89
CA VAL A 168 -3.52 4.27 1.04
C VAL A 168 -2.97 5.49 0.31
N LEU A 169 -1.68 5.82 0.51
CA LEU A 169 -1.08 6.99 -0.11
C LEU A 169 -1.01 6.86 -1.64
N ASN A 170 -0.58 5.70 -2.16
CA ASN A 170 -0.45 5.46 -3.59
C ASN A 170 -1.77 5.67 -4.34
N ARG A 171 -2.88 5.11 -3.83
CA ARG A 171 -4.18 5.19 -4.50
C ARG A 171 -4.89 6.55 -4.34
N SER A 172 -4.55 7.30 -3.30
CA SER A 172 -5.20 8.59 -3.00
C SER A 172 -4.62 9.75 -3.81
N LEU A 173 -3.45 9.56 -4.40
CA LEU A 173 -2.77 10.55 -5.22
C LEU A 173 -2.83 10.17 -6.70
N GLN A 174 -2.60 11.16 -7.58
CA GLN A 174 -2.43 10.87 -9.01
C GLN A 174 -1.21 9.99 -9.22
N GLU A 175 -1.28 9.03 -10.15
CA GLU A 175 -0.21 8.06 -10.41
C GLU A 175 1.12 8.72 -10.79
N SER A 176 1.08 9.87 -11.49
CA SER A 176 2.25 10.65 -11.85
C SER A 176 2.84 11.47 -10.68
N HIS A 177 2.17 11.51 -9.54
CA HIS A 177 2.66 12.24 -8.37
C HIS A 177 3.87 11.51 -7.77
N PRO A 178 4.99 12.20 -7.49
CA PRO A 178 6.19 11.55 -6.96
C PRO A 178 5.95 10.75 -5.67
N ALA A 179 5.12 11.26 -4.76
CA ALA A 179 4.76 10.53 -3.55
C ALA A 179 3.92 9.27 -3.83
N SER A 180 3.13 9.24 -4.90
CA SER A 180 2.39 8.04 -5.31
C SER A 180 3.34 6.96 -5.82
N GLN A 181 4.29 7.33 -6.68
CA GLN A 181 5.31 6.41 -7.21
C GLN A 181 6.24 5.90 -6.09
N PHE A 182 6.71 6.80 -5.23
CA PHE A 182 7.46 6.43 -4.02
C PHE A 182 6.69 5.41 -3.17
N ALA A 183 5.41 5.66 -2.91
CA ALA A 183 4.58 4.78 -2.10
C ALA A 183 4.37 3.42 -2.76
N TYR A 184 4.31 3.35 -4.09
CA TYR A 184 4.21 2.11 -4.84
C TYR A 184 5.46 1.23 -4.64
N ASP A 185 6.66 1.78 -4.84
CA ASP A 185 7.91 1.04 -4.68
C ASP A 185 8.11 0.59 -3.22
N PHE A 186 7.79 1.47 -2.26
CA PHE A 186 7.80 1.17 -0.83
C PHE A 186 6.85 0.03 -0.47
N TYR A 187 5.63 0.06 -1.04
CA TYR A 187 4.62 -0.98 -0.88
C TYR A 187 5.14 -2.33 -1.40
N GLN A 188 5.69 -2.37 -2.61
CA GLN A 188 6.18 -3.62 -3.22
C GLN A 188 7.27 -4.25 -2.38
N ASN A 189 8.28 -3.47 -1.97
CA ASN A 189 9.35 -3.96 -1.10
C ASN A 189 8.79 -4.46 0.23
N SER A 190 7.93 -3.67 0.88
CA SER A 190 7.32 -4.05 2.16
C SER A 190 6.52 -5.35 2.05
N LYS A 191 5.70 -5.50 1.01
CA LYS A 191 4.86 -6.69 0.79
C LYS A 191 5.69 -7.93 0.50
N TYR A 192 6.62 -7.87 -0.45
CA TYR A 192 7.33 -9.07 -0.89
C TYR A 192 8.39 -9.53 0.11
N VAL A 193 9.04 -8.60 0.82
CA VAL A 193 9.95 -8.96 1.92
C VAL A 193 9.17 -9.55 3.09
N TYR A 194 8.05 -8.94 3.48
CA TYR A 194 7.21 -9.49 4.56
C TYR A 194 6.71 -10.90 4.21
N ARG A 195 6.26 -11.13 2.97
CA ARG A 195 5.81 -12.46 2.52
C ARG A 195 6.94 -13.49 2.39
N GLY A 196 8.20 -13.08 2.52
CA GLY A 196 9.37 -13.93 2.31
C GLY A 196 9.61 -14.30 0.85
N ALA A 197 8.99 -13.59 -0.09
CA ALA A 197 9.22 -13.77 -1.53
C ALA A 197 10.51 -13.05 -1.98
N GLU A 198 10.91 -12.02 -1.24
CA GLU A 198 12.11 -11.23 -1.48
C GLU A 198 12.91 -11.08 -0.18
N THR A 199 14.16 -10.64 -0.31
CA THR A 199 15.02 -10.27 0.84
C THR A 199 15.39 -8.79 0.75
N PRO A 200 15.73 -8.12 1.84
CA PRO A 200 16.17 -6.71 1.79
C PRO A 200 17.38 -6.44 0.88
N GLU A 201 18.14 -7.48 0.53
CA GLU A 201 19.32 -7.39 -0.34
C GLU A 201 19.07 -7.87 -1.77
N SER A 202 17.83 -8.18 -2.16
CA SER A 202 17.56 -8.60 -3.54
C SER A 202 17.65 -7.43 -4.52
N GLU A 203 18.03 -7.74 -5.77
CA GLU A 203 18.16 -6.75 -6.85
C GLU A 203 16.84 -6.00 -7.11
N SER A 204 15.70 -6.68 -6.99
CA SER A 204 14.38 -6.07 -7.13
C SER A 204 14.12 -5.04 -6.01
N VAL A 205 14.48 -5.37 -4.76
CA VAL A 205 14.38 -4.44 -3.64
C VAL A 205 15.29 -3.24 -3.87
N LYS A 206 16.55 -3.44 -4.26
CA LYS A 206 17.50 -2.33 -4.51
C LYS A 206 17.06 -1.45 -5.67
N SER A 207 16.56 -2.04 -6.76
CA SER A 207 16.03 -1.27 -7.89
C SER A 207 14.86 -0.39 -7.48
N ASN A 208 13.93 -0.91 -6.67
CA ASN A 208 12.85 -0.11 -6.10
C ASN A 208 13.37 0.98 -5.14
N GLU A 209 14.43 0.72 -4.36
CA GLU A 209 15.06 1.72 -3.50
C GLU A 209 15.72 2.86 -4.29
N GLU A 210 16.27 2.58 -5.47
CA GLU A 210 16.75 3.62 -6.39
C GLU A 210 15.59 4.50 -6.88
N GLN A 211 14.47 3.89 -7.28
CA GLN A 211 13.27 4.64 -7.69
C GLN A 211 12.67 5.45 -6.53
N MET A 212 12.63 4.90 -5.32
CA MET A 212 12.23 5.63 -4.12
C MET A 212 13.15 6.83 -3.86
N ASN A 213 14.46 6.67 -4.00
CA ASN A 213 15.40 7.79 -3.87
C ASN A 213 15.14 8.90 -4.90
N ASP A 214 14.89 8.52 -6.16
CA ASP A 214 14.62 9.48 -7.23
C ASP A 214 13.29 10.23 -7.04
N ASN A 215 12.26 9.52 -6.61
CA ASN A 215 10.94 10.10 -6.36
C ASN A 215 10.95 10.96 -5.09
N MET A 216 11.66 10.54 -4.04
CA MET A 216 11.80 11.31 -2.80
C MET A 216 12.41 12.69 -3.03
N ARG A 217 13.38 12.83 -3.96
CA ARG A 217 13.95 14.15 -4.31
C ARG A 217 12.96 15.10 -4.99
N LYS A 218 11.83 14.58 -5.49
CA LYS A 218 10.77 15.32 -6.19
C LYS A 218 9.54 15.57 -5.33
N ILE A 219 9.43 14.91 -4.16
CA ILE A 219 8.40 15.20 -3.16
C ILE A 219 8.68 16.60 -2.60
N LYS A 220 7.70 17.49 -2.68
CA LYS A 220 7.79 18.88 -2.22
C LYS A 220 7.21 19.06 -0.84
#